data_AF-A0A833W2W7-F1
#
_entry.id   AF-A0A833W2W7-F1
#
_cell.length_a   1.000
_cell.length_b   1.000
_cell.length_c   1.000
_cell.angle_alpha   90.00
_cell.angle_beta   90.00
_cell.angle_gamma   90.00
#
_symmetry.space_group_name_H-M   'P 1'
#
loop_
_entity.id
_entity.type
_entity.pdbx_description
1 polymer ?
#
loop_
_entity_poly.entity_id
_entity_poly.type
_entity_poly.pdbx_seq_one_letter_code
_entity_poly.pdbx_strand_id
1 'polypeptide(L)'
;MASGSPNSISVQIARGCYQFKVENSKTKEIGIGEFVTTPKFSAGGHIWRIKYYPDGSDANKKGTYISLCLQLLTTSTSTSVTAEYELGLLNKYGTLDMNMSSTVLYQHLLVAADRYALEGLKTLCVERLCRMISIDTVVSSLAVAEQHNCNDLKKECLEFIAKPKNFVLVALSKEYVSLASTCPSLLDELRRKINYAADHKRDVGDILRLFWVHMNYC
;
A
#
# COMPACT_ATOMS: atom_id res chain seq x y z
N MET A 1 66.63 6.83 -8.72
CA MET A 1 65.57 7.28 -7.79
C MET A 1 64.23 6.98 -8.43
N ALA A 2 63.53 5.96 -7.96
CA ALA A 2 62.22 5.59 -8.48
C ALA A 2 61.16 6.50 -7.85
N SER A 3 60.53 7.35 -8.65
CA SER A 3 59.35 8.12 -8.24
C SER A 3 58.12 7.21 -8.30
N GLY A 4 57.76 6.62 -7.16
CA GLY A 4 56.48 5.92 -7.01
C GLY A 4 55.34 6.92 -7.07
N SER A 5 54.52 6.84 -8.11
CA SER A 5 53.25 7.58 -8.19
C SER A 5 52.30 7.02 -7.13
N PRO A 6 51.60 7.85 -6.34
CA PRO A 6 50.58 7.37 -5.42
C PRO A 6 49.42 6.82 -6.26
N ASN A 7 49.14 5.51 -6.14
CA ASN A 7 47.93 4.91 -6.71
C ASN A 7 46.70 5.57 -6.08
N SER A 8 46.15 6.57 -6.76
CA SER A 8 44.89 7.19 -6.40
C SER A 8 43.77 6.18 -6.64
N ILE A 9 43.18 5.64 -5.57
CA ILE A 9 41.95 4.85 -5.63
C ILE A 9 40.82 5.81 -6.00
N SER A 10 40.55 5.97 -7.31
CA SER A 10 39.42 6.76 -7.78
C SER A 10 38.13 5.95 -7.63
N VAL A 11 37.27 6.33 -6.69
CA VAL A 11 35.90 5.80 -6.61
C VAL A 11 35.09 6.43 -7.75
N GLN A 12 34.76 5.66 -8.78
CA GLN A 12 33.85 6.12 -9.83
C GLN A 12 32.40 5.95 -9.36
N ILE A 13 31.75 7.07 -9.04
CA ILE A 13 30.32 7.09 -8.69
C ILE A 13 29.51 7.25 -9.97
N ALA A 14 28.67 6.26 -10.27
CA ALA A 14 27.70 6.34 -11.36
C ALA A 14 26.27 6.33 -10.80
N ARG A 15 25.41 7.19 -11.36
CA ARG A 15 23.98 7.26 -11.05
C ARG A 15 23.17 6.87 -12.28
N GLY A 16 22.07 6.14 -12.07
CA GLY A 16 21.16 5.77 -13.14
C GLY A 16 19.76 5.47 -12.61
N CYS A 17 18.75 5.59 -13.46
CA CYS A 17 17.38 5.20 -13.17
C CYS A 17 16.96 4.08 -14.11
N TYR A 18 16.29 3.06 -13.57
CA TYR A 18 15.73 1.97 -14.35
C TYR A 18 14.23 1.89 -14.09
N GLN A 19 13.43 2.10 -15.14
CA GLN A 19 11.99 1.92 -15.07
C GLN A 19 11.64 0.51 -15.54
N PHE A 20 10.98 -0.24 -14.67
CA PHE A 20 10.48 -1.58 -14.95
C PHE A 20 8.96 -1.61 -14.85
N LYS A 21 8.31 -2.13 -15.89
CA LYS A 21 6.87 -2.40 -15.86
C LYS A 21 6.64 -3.89 -15.63
N VAL A 22 5.93 -4.21 -14.57
CA VAL A 22 5.48 -5.58 -14.28
C VAL A 22 4.23 -5.86 -15.11
N GLU A 23 4.28 -6.88 -15.96
CA GLU A 23 3.12 -7.36 -16.71
C GLU A 23 2.45 -8.49 -15.93
N ASN A 24 1.16 -8.32 -15.61
CA ASN A 24 0.44 -9.25 -14.73
C ASN A 24 0.36 -10.69 -15.25
N SER A 25 0.30 -10.87 -16.57
CA SER A 25 0.32 -12.21 -17.19
C SER A 25 1.57 -13.02 -16.83
N LYS A 26 2.67 -12.34 -16.50
CA LYS A 26 3.93 -12.98 -16.16
C LYS A 26 4.02 -13.35 -14.69
N THR A 27 3.20 -12.75 -13.83
CA THR A 27 3.30 -12.88 -12.36
C THR A 27 2.22 -13.77 -11.74
N LYS A 28 1.19 -14.10 -12.51
CA LYS A 28 0.13 -15.01 -12.08
C LYS A 28 0.71 -16.42 -11.91
N GLU A 29 0.48 -17.04 -10.74
CA GLU A 29 0.87 -18.43 -10.42
C GLU A 29 2.38 -18.69 -10.32
N ILE A 30 3.20 -17.66 -10.10
CA ILE A 30 4.66 -17.83 -9.90
C ILE A 30 4.97 -18.62 -8.62
N GLY A 31 4.39 -18.22 -7.48
CA GLY A 31 4.62 -18.87 -6.19
C GLY A 31 5.81 -18.32 -5.39
N ILE A 32 5.91 -18.72 -4.13
CA ILE A 32 6.91 -18.21 -3.18
C ILE A 32 8.31 -18.67 -3.57
N GLY A 33 9.28 -17.75 -3.56
CA GLY A 33 10.68 -18.02 -3.94
C GLY A 33 10.93 -17.99 -5.45
N GLU A 34 9.87 -18.00 -6.26
CA GLU A 34 9.93 -17.88 -7.71
C GLU A 34 9.89 -16.39 -8.13
N PHE A 35 10.47 -16.08 -9.30
CA PHE A 35 10.69 -14.69 -9.71
C PHE A 35 10.67 -14.46 -11.21
N VAL A 36 10.30 -13.24 -11.61
CA VAL A 36 10.57 -12.71 -12.95
C VAL A 36 11.81 -11.83 -12.92
N THR A 37 12.48 -11.74 -14.07
CA THR A 37 13.70 -10.94 -14.22
C THR A 37 13.51 -9.81 -15.20
N THR A 38 14.16 -8.69 -14.90
CA THR A 38 14.28 -7.59 -15.87
C THR A 38 15.28 -7.96 -16.97
N PRO A 39 15.19 -7.31 -18.14
CA PRO A 39 16.32 -7.18 -19.04
C PRO A 39 17.58 -6.75 -18.29
N LYS A 40 18.74 -7.20 -18.78
CA LYS A 40 20.03 -6.77 -18.24
C LYS A 40 20.24 -5.29 -18.60
N PHE A 41 20.77 -4.51 -17.68
CA PHE A 41 21.10 -3.11 -17.92
C PHE A 41 22.51 -2.79 -17.43
N SER A 42 23.12 -1.77 -18.00
CA SER A 42 24.46 -1.31 -17.62
C SER A 42 24.38 -0.08 -16.72
N ALA A 43 25.10 -0.11 -15.60
CA ALA A 43 25.26 1.02 -14.70
C ALA A 43 26.63 0.92 -14.01
N GLY A 44 27.37 2.04 -13.97
CA GLY A 44 28.70 2.08 -13.35
C GLY A 44 29.72 1.12 -13.96
N GLY A 45 29.64 0.85 -15.27
CA GLY A 45 30.54 -0.10 -15.94
C GLY A 45 30.23 -1.58 -15.67
N HIS A 46 29.17 -1.87 -14.89
CA HIS A 46 28.75 -3.23 -14.57
C HIS A 46 27.40 -3.55 -15.21
N ILE A 47 27.15 -4.85 -15.40
CA ILE A 47 25.89 -5.39 -15.89
C ILE A 47 25.08 -5.86 -14.69
N TRP A 48 23.86 -5.36 -14.60
CA TRP A 48 22.93 -5.63 -13.52
C TRP A 48 21.63 -6.22 -14.04
N ARG A 49 20.86 -6.81 -13.14
CA ARG A 49 19.50 -7.28 -13.36
C ARG A 49 18.72 -7.15 -12.06
N ILE A 50 17.43 -6.87 -12.15
CA ILE A 50 16.53 -6.95 -10.99
C ILE A 50 15.74 -8.26 -11.08
N LYS A 51 15.67 -8.99 -9.97
CA LYS A 51 14.74 -10.10 -9.76
C LYS A 51 13.55 -9.60 -8.96
N TYR A 52 12.34 -9.84 -9.45
CA TYR A 52 11.09 -9.48 -8.79
C TYR A 52 10.35 -10.75 -8.36
N TYR A 53 10.12 -10.87 -7.06
CA TYR A 53 9.42 -11.97 -6.41
C TYR A 53 8.05 -11.46 -5.96
N PRO A 54 6.97 -11.75 -6.70
CA PRO A 54 5.63 -11.25 -6.36
C PRO A 54 5.11 -11.84 -5.03
N ASP A 55 5.43 -13.10 -4.75
CA ASP A 55 5.00 -13.81 -3.54
C ASP A 55 6.16 -13.95 -2.53
N GLY A 56 7.13 -13.04 -2.58
CA GLY A 56 8.27 -12.99 -1.66
C GLY A 56 9.37 -14.00 -1.97
N SER A 57 10.59 -13.71 -1.52
CA SER A 57 11.76 -14.56 -1.79
C SER A 57 11.99 -15.65 -0.75
N ASP A 58 11.37 -15.57 0.43
CA ASP A 58 11.57 -16.49 1.56
C ASP A 58 10.30 -17.31 1.82
N ALA A 59 10.39 -18.62 1.57
CA ALA A 59 9.33 -19.60 1.83
C ALA A 59 8.91 -19.64 3.30
N ASN A 60 9.82 -19.34 4.24
CA ASN A 60 9.52 -19.35 5.67
C ASN A 60 8.63 -18.19 6.10
N LYS A 61 8.51 -17.15 5.27
CA LYS A 61 7.73 -15.93 5.54
C LYS A 61 6.36 -15.91 4.85
N LYS A 62 5.88 -17.07 4.38
CA LYS A 62 4.52 -17.30 3.85
C LYS A 62 4.10 -16.37 2.69
N GLY A 63 5.04 -15.73 2.01
CA GLY A 63 4.77 -14.91 0.82
C GLY A 63 3.89 -13.69 1.00
N THR A 64 3.87 -13.09 2.18
CA THR A 64 3.04 -11.90 2.49
C THR A 64 3.68 -10.58 2.07
N TYR A 65 4.76 -10.62 1.28
CA TYR A 65 5.52 -9.42 0.88
C TYR A 65 6.12 -9.62 -0.51
N ILE A 66 6.16 -8.53 -1.28
CA ILE A 66 6.93 -8.50 -2.54
C ILE A 66 8.41 -8.34 -2.21
N SER A 67 9.30 -8.94 -3.01
CA SER A 67 10.74 -8.74 -2.89
C SER A 67 11.37 -8.32 -4.22
N LEU A 68 12.33 -7.41 -4.15
CA LEU A 68 13.15 -6.99 -5.27
C LEU A 68 14.62 -7.23 -4.89
N CYS A 69 15.35 -7.91 -5.76
CA CYS A 69 16.77 -8.18 -5.55
C CYS A 69 17.57 -7.64 -6.73
N LEU A 70 18.48 -6.71 -6.46
CA LEU A 70 19.46 -6.26 -7.43
C LEU A 70 20.60 -7.28 -7.52
N GLN A 71 20.78 -7.87 -8.70
CA GLN A 71 21.80 -8.86 -8.97
C GLN A 71 22.89 -8.28 -9.86
N LEU A 72 24.14 -8.35 -9.38
CA LEU A 72 25.34 -8.09 -10.19
C LEU A 72 25.62 -9.30 -11.08
N LEU A 73 25.76 -9.09 -12.38
CA LEU A 73 26.08 -10.15 -13.36
C LEU A 73 27.51 -10.09 -13.87
N THR A 74 28.19 -8.94 -13.73
CA THR A 74 29.62 -8.83 -14.04
C THR A 74 30.44 -9.49 -12.94
N THR A 75 31.02 -10.66 -13.21
CA THR A 75 31.84 -11.44 -12.26
C THR A 75 33.34 -11.32 -12.49
N SER A 76 33.76 -10.57 -13.53
CA SER A 76 35.12 -10.57 -14.07
C SER A 76 36.07 -9.54 -13.44
N THR A 77 35.60 -8.73 -12.50
CA THR A 77 36.38 -7.65 -11.89
C THR A 77 36.84 -8.05 -10.48
N SER A 78 38.14 -7.95 -10.19
CA SER A 78 38.74 -8.14 -8.86
C SER A 78 38.38 -7.01 -7.86
N THR A 79 37.44 -6.15 -8.21
CA THR A 79 36.96 -5.02 -7.41
C THR A 79 35.59 -5.33 -6.83
N SER A 80 35.45 -5.20 -5.50
CA SER A 80 34.16 -5.20 -4.83
C SER A 80 33.32 -4.01 -5.30
N VAL A 81 32.03 -4.22 -5.56
CA VAL A 81 31.11 -3.18 -6.01
C VAL A 81 29.98 -3.05 -4.99
N THR A 82 29.81 -1.84 -4.47
CA THR A 82 28.68 -1.49 -3.59
C THR A 82 27.64 -0.74 -4.41
N ALA A 83 26.37 -1.14 -4.29
CA ALA A 83 25.26 -0.46 -4.94
C ALA A 83 24.28 0.03 -3.87
N GLU A 84 24.01 1.34 -3.88
CA GLU A 84 22.90 1.95 -3.14
C GLU A 84 21.76 2.22 -4.13
N TYR A 85 20.53 1.94 -3.72
CA TYR A 85 19.36 2.12 -4.57
C TYR A 85 18.14 2.54 -3.77
N GLU A 86 17.28 3.30 -4.42
CA GLU A 86 15.95 3.66 -3.95
C GLU A 86 14.89 3.10 -4.90
N LEU A 87 13.75 2.69 -4.35
CA LEU A 87 12.64 2.12 -5.11
C LEU A 87 11.43 3.03 -4.99
N GLY A 88 10.77 3.28 -6.12
CA GLY A 88 9.55 4.08 -6.19
C GLY A 88 8.51 3.46 -7.11
N LEU A 89 7.24 3.59 -6.73
CA LEU A 89 6.10 3.20 -7.56
C LEU A 89 5.68 4.40 -8.40
N LEU A 90 5.61 4.20 -9.71
CA LEU A 90 5.15 5.22 -10.65
C LEU A 90 3.63 5.15 -10.80
N ASN A 91 2.99 6.31 -10.91
CA ASN A 91 1.58 6.40 -11.26
C ASN A 91 1.34 6.00 -12.73
N LYS A 92 0.08 6.01 -13.18
CA LYS A 92 -0.30 5.68 -14.57
C LYS A 92 0.34 6.58 -15.64
N TYR A 93 0.89 7.73 -15.25
CA TYR A 93 1.58 8.68 -16.12
C TYR A 93 3.11 8.50 -16.09
N GLY A 94 3.63 7.52 -15.35
CA GLY A 94 5.07 7.28 -15.23
C GLY A 94 5.80 8.26 -14.30
N THR A 95 5.08 8.94 -13.39
CA THR A 95 5.67 9.89 -12.43
C THR A 95 5.59 9.39 -10.99
N LEU A 96 6.59 9.73 -10.18
CA LEU A 96 6.56 9.51 -8.73
C LEU A 96 5.67 10.58 -8.10
N ASP A 97 4.62 10.16 -7.41
CA ASP A 97 3.77 11.09 -6.69
C ASP A 97 4.30 11.30 -5.28
N MET A 98 5.30 12.18 -5.16
CA MET A 98 6.03 12.43 -3.91
C MET A 98 5.21 13.22 -2.87
N ASN A 99 4.02 13.71 -3.22
CA ASN A 99 3.16 14.48 -2.31
C ASN A 99 1.96 13.66 -1.79
N MET A 100 1.92 12.36 -2.09
CA MET A 100 0.88 11.46 -1.58
C MET A 100 1.15 11.10 -0.12
N SER A 101 0.13 11.21 0.73
CA SER A 101 0.21 10.67 2.08
C SER A 101 0.33 9.14 2.03
N SER A 102 0.99 8.55 3.03
CA SER A 102 1.15 7.10 3.14
C SER A 102 -0.19 6.36 3.00
N THR A 103 -1.29 6.91 3.52
CA THR A 103 -2.62 6.28 3.43
C THR A 103 -3.11 6.23 1.98
N VAL A 104 -2.97 7.33 1.23
CA VAL A 104 -3.39 7.39 -0.17
C VAL A 104 -2.54 6.47 -1.04
N LEU A 105 -1.24 6.35 -0.75
CA LEU A 105 -0.36 5.36 -1.39
C LEU A 105 -0.89 3.94 -1.18
N TYR A 106 -1.18 3.54 0.06
CA TYR A 106 -1.68 2.18 0.34
C TYR A 106 -3.08 1.94 -0.22
N GLN A 107 -3.94 2.97 -0.30
CA GLN A 107 -5.24 2.87 -0.97
C GLN A 107 -5.06 2.61 -2.47
N HIS A 108 -4.21 3.39 -3.16
CA HIS A 108 -3.90 3.15 -4.58
C HIS A 108 -3.23 1.80 -4.81
N LEU A 109 -2.34 1.39 -3.91
CA LEU A 109 -1.67 0.11 -3.99
C LEU A 109 -2.64 -1.04 -3.76
N LEU A 110 -3.62 -0.89 -2.87
CA LEU A 110 -4.70 -1.86 -2.66
C LEU A 110 -5.54 -2.03 -3.93
N VAL A 111 -5.96 -0.92 -4.54
CA VAL A 111 -6.71 -0.91 -5.81
C VAL A 111 -5.90 -1.62 -6.91
N ALA A 112 -4.60 -1.34 -6.99
CA ALA A 112 -3.72 -1.99 -7.96
C ALA A 112 -3.53 -3.47 -7.67
N ALA A 113 -3.29 -3.85 -6.40
CA ALA A 113 -3.10 -5.21 -5.99
C ALA A 113 -4.33 -6.07 -6.27
N ASP A 114 -5.54 -5.55 -5.99
CA ASP A 114 -6.80 -6.19 -6.33
C ASP A 114 -6.97 -6.34 -7.86
N ARG A 115 -6.75 -5.25 -8.61
CA ARG A 115 -6.84 -5.27 -10.09
C ARG A 115 -5.90 -6.29 -10.74
N TYR A 116 -4.72 -6.47 -10.17
CA TYR A 116 -3.70 -7.38 -10.69
C TYR A 116 -3.69 -8.75 -9.97
N ALA A 117 -4.63 -9.04 -9.07
CA ALA A 117 -4.69 -10.30 -8.32
C ALA A 117 -3.38 -10.64 -7.58
N LEU A 118 -2.73 -9.61 -7.01
CA LEU A 118 -1.52 -9.74 -6.21
C LEU A 118 -1.92 -9.91 -4.74
N GLU A 119 -2.41 -11.10 -4.37
CA GLU A 119 -3.04 -11.36 -3.06
C GLU A 119 -2.14 -11.06 -1.86
N GLY A 120 -0.84 -11.40 -1.94
CA GLY A 120 0.13 -11.07 -0.88
C GLY A 120 0.27 -9.55 -0.67
N LEU A 121 0.30 -8.79 -1.77
CA LEU A 121 0.37 -7.34 -1.73
C LEU A 121 -0.96 -6.72 -1.24
N LYS A 122 -2.09 -7.28 -1.67
CA LYS A 122 -3.43 -6.86 -1.24
C LYS A 122 -3.56 -7.00 0.28
N THR A 123 -3.15 -8.13 0.82
CA THR A 123 -3.13 -8.41 2.27
C THR A 123 -2.27 -7.39 3.02
N LEU A 124 -1.05 -7.12 2.54
CA LEU A 124 -0.16 -6.14 3.17
C LEU A 124 -0.75 -4.72 3.16
N CYS A 125 -1.40 -4.33 2.07
CA CYS A 125 -2.07 -3.03 1.98
C CYS A 125 -3.23 -2.92 2.97
N VAL A 126 -4.07 -3.97 3.07
CA VAL A 126 -5.15 -4.05 4.06
C VAL A 126 -4.61 -3.91 5.47
N GLU A 127 -3.62 -4.73 5.85
CA GLU A 127 -3.01 -4.68 7.19
C GLU A 127 -2.47 -3.29 7.53
N ARG A 128 -1.80 -2.65 6.57
CA ARG A 128 -1.23 -1.32 6.78
C ARG A 128 -2.30 -0.26 6.90
N LEU A 129 -3.33 -0.29 6.04
CA LEU A 129 -4.45 0.63 6.10
C LEU A 129 -5.19 0.53 7.43
N CYS A 130 -5.41 -0.67 7.95
CA CYS A 130 -6.03 -0.87 9.27
C CYS A 130 -5.28 -0.14 10.39
N ARG A 131 -3.94 -0.12 10.35
CA ARG A 131 -3.10 0.59 11.34
C ARG A 131 -3.10 2.11 11.17
N MET A 132 -3.58 2.62 10.04
CA MET A 132 -3.54 4.03 9.66
C MET A 132 -4.92 4.70 9.68
N ILE A 133 -5.96 3.98 10.14
CA ILE A 133 -7.32 4.51 10.26
C ILE A 133 -7.33 5.69 11.25
N SER A 134 -7.80 6.85 10.76
CA SER A 134 -8.05 8.06 11.52
C SER A 134 -9.39 8.68 11.11
N ILE A 135 -9.81 9.76 11.78
CA ILE A 135 -11.04 10.47 11.44
C ILE A 135 -11.02 10.95 9.98
N ASP A 136 -9.87 11.46 9.51
CA ASP A 136 -9.72 12.01 8.16
C ASP A 136 -9.67 10.92 7.08
N THR A 137 -9.23 9.70 7.44
CA THR A 137 -8.94 8.64 6.47
C THR A 137 -9.95 7.49 6.49
N VAL A 138 -10.77 7.37 7.54
CA VAL A 138 -11.67 6.22 7.71
C VAL A 138 -12.73 6.13 6.61
N VAL A 139 -13.24 7.27 6.13
CA VAL A 139 -14.29 7.27 5.09
C VAL A 139 -13.74 6.81 3.75
N SER A 140 -12.58 7.36 3.32
CA SER A 140 -11.94 6.94 2.08
C SER A 140 -11.45 5.48 2.16
N SER A 141 -10.93 5.04 3.31
CA SER A 141 -10.49 3.66 3.51
C SER A 141 -11.67 2.68 3.50
N LEU A 142 -12.81 3.05 4.09
CA LEU A 142 -14.04 2.27 4.05
C LEU A 142 -14.59 2.16 2.62
N ALA A 143 -14.56 3.24 1.83
CA ALA A 143 -14.99 3.24 0.44
C ALA A 143 -14.16 2.26 -0.42
N VAL A 144 -12.83 2.30 -0.27
CA VAL A 144 -11.93 1.36 -0.98
C VAL A 144 -12.14 -0.07 -0.48
N ALA A 145 -12.39 -0.28 0.81
CA ALA A 145 -12.66 -1.60 1.37
C ALA A 145 -13.94 -2.23 0.80
N GLU A 146 -15.02 -1.46 0.69
CA GLU A 146 -16.28 -1.90 0.08
C GLU A 146 -16.08 -2.23 -1.40
N GLN A 147 -15.43 -1.33 -2.16
CA GLN A 147 -15.21 -1.49 -3.59
C GLN A 147 -14.42 -2.76 -3.95
N HIS A 148 -13.45 -3.13 -3.12
CA HIS A 148 -12.53 -4.24 -3.37
C HIS A 148 -12.79 -5.48 -2.49
N ASN A 149 -13.96 -5.53 -1.84
CA ASN A 149 -14.41 -6.63 -0.96
C ASN A 149 -13.39 -6.99 0.15
N CYS A 150 -12.71 -5.99 0.71
CA CYS A 150 -11.76 -6.17 1.80
C CYS A 150 -12.48 -6.18 3.15
N ASN A 151 -13.04 -7.33 3.52
CA ASN A 151 -13.88 -7.47 4.72
C ASN A 151 -13.17 -7.10 6.03
N ASP A 152 -11.88 -7.40 6.17
CA ASP A 152 -11.12 -7.06 7.39
C ASP A 152 -10.97 -5.55 7.57
N LEU A 153 -10.58 -4.84 6.50
CA LEU A 153 -10.48 -3.38 6.52
C LEU A 153 -11.84 -2.73 6.74
N LYS A 154 -12.88 -3.24 6.08
CA LYS A 154 -14.26 -2.79 6.25
C LYS A 154 -14.69 -2.92 7.71
N LYS A 155 -14.48 -4.09 8.31
CA LYS A 155 -14.84 -4.34 9.72
C LYS A 155 -14.17 -3.35 10.67
N GLU A 156 -12.85 -3.15 10.53
CA GLU A 156 -12.08 -2.21 11.34
C GLU A 156 -12.56 -0.76 11.17
N CYS A 157 -12.81 -0.33 9.93
CA CYS A 157 -13.37 1.00 9.66
C CYS A 157 -14.73 1.19 10.33
N LEU A 158 -15.63 0.20 10.21
CA LEU A 158 -16.95 0.25 10.85
C LEU A 158 -16.84 0.28 12.38
N GLU A 159 -15.92 -0.48 12.97
CA GLU A 159 -15.67 -0.46 14.42
C GLU A 159 -15.09 0.87 14.92
N PHE A 160 -14.22 1.48 14.12
CA PHE A 160 -13.70 2.81 14.41
C PHE A 160 -14.79 3.88 14.39
N ILE A 161 -15.66 3.86 13.35
CA ILE A 161 -16.77 4.80 13.21
C ILE A 161 -17.82 4.59 14.30
N ALA A 162 -18.11 3.34 14.70
CA ALA A 162 -19.10 3.04 15.72
C ALA A 162 -18.79 3.63 17.11
N LYS A 163 -17.56 4.10 17.35
CA LYS A 163 -17.21 4.82 18.59
C LYS A 163 -17.91 6.20 18.60
N PRO A 164 -18.68 6.56 19.64
CA PRO A 164 -19.51 7.77 19.64
C PRO A 164 -18.76 9.06 19.28
N LYS A 165 -17.57 9.26 19.84
CA LYS A 165 -16.72 10.43 19.56
C LYS A 165 -16.30 10.51 18.09
N ASN A 166 -15.99 9.37 17.49
CA ASN A 166 -15.55 9.30 16.11
C ASN A 166 -16.73 9.45 15.16
N PHE A 167 -17.87 8.83 15.48
CA PHE A 167 -19.08 8.93 14.67
C PHE A 167 -19.48 10.39 14.43
N VAL A 168 -19.55 11.19 15.49
CA VAL A 168 -19.94 12.61 15.39
C VAL A 168 -18.99 13.37 14.47
N LEU A 169 -17.68 13.18 14.63
CA LEU A 169 -16.69 13.87 13.81
C LEU A 169 -16.71 13.42 12.34
N VAL A 170 -16.89 12.12 12.09
CA VAL A 170 -16.97 11.56 10.74
C VAL A 170 -18.28 11.95 10.05
N ALA A 171 -19.41 11.92 10.75
CA ALA A 171 -20.72 12.24 10.18
C ALA A 171 -20.83 13.70 9.70
N LEU A 172 -20.05 14.61 10.29
CA LEU A 172 -19.95 16.01 9.88
C LEU A 172 -19.04 16.23 8.65
N SER A 173 -18.29 15.22 8.23
CA SER A 173 -17.39 15.31 7.07
C SER A 173 -18.16 15.26 5.74
N LYS A 174 -17.67 15.99 4.73
CA LYS A 174 -18.25 15.99 3.38
C LYS A 174 -18.11 14.62 2.71
N GLU A 175 -17.01 13.95 3.02
CA GLU A 175 -16.64 12.63 2.54
C GLU A 175 -17.71 11.61 2.96
N TYR A 176 -18.19 11.68 4.20
CA TYR A 176 -19.23 10.78 4.69
C TYR A 176 -20.58 10.98 3.97
N VAL A 177 -20.98 12.23 3.74
CA VAL A 177 -22.20 12.55 2.98
C VAL A 177 -22.13 12.03 1.54
N SER A 178 -20.95 12.15 0.91
CA SER A 178 -20.73 11.62 -0.44
C SER A 178 -20.81 10.09 -0.48
N LEU A 179 -20.29 9.42 0.55
CA LEU A 179 -20.35 7.96 0.68
C LEU A 179 -21.78 7.48 0.88
N ALA A 180 -22.57 8.17 1.72
CA ALA A 180 -23.97 7.85 1.96
C ALA A 180 -24.82 7.90 0.67
N SER A 181 -24.51 8.86 -0.20
CA SER A 181 -25.18 8.99 -1.51
C SER A 181 -24.75 7.93 -2.52
N THR A 182 -23.51 7.47 -2.44
CA THR A 182 -22.92 6.51 -3.39
C THR A 182 -23.22 5.06 -3.03
N CYS A 183 -23.27 4.74 -1.73
CA CYS A 183 -23.41 3.37 -1.22
C CYS A 183 -24.40 3.30 -0.03
N PRO A 184 -25.72 3.32 -0.29
CA PRO A 184 -26.74 3.29 0.77
C PRO A 184 -26.74 1.99 1.59
N SER A 185 -26.36 0.85 1.00
CA SER A 185 -26.23 -0.44 1.70
C SER A 185 -25.21 -0.41 2.85
N LEU A 186 -24.12 0.33 2.65
CA LEU A 186 -23.05 0.49 3.64
C LEU A 186 -23.51 1.36 4.81
N LEU A 187 -24.36 2.35 4.53
CA LEU A 187 -24.99 3.20 5.56
C LEU A 187 -25.92 2.37 6.46
N ASP A 188 -26.72 1.48 5.87
CA ASP A 188 -27.59 0.57 6.63
C ASP A 188 -26.80 -0.40 7.52
N GLU A 189 -25.64 -0.86 7.06
CA GLU A 189 -24.73 -1.69 7.85
C GLU A 189 -24.11 -0.91 9.03
N LEU A 190 -23.62 0.32 8.76
CA LEU A 190 -23.15 1.25 9.80
C LEU A 190 -24.23 1.49 10.86
N ARG A 191 -25.46 1.77 10.41
CA ARG A 191 -26.62 2.02 11.29
C ARG A 191 -26.88 0.83 12.20
N ARG A 192 -26.88 -0.39 11.67
CA ARG A 192 -27.06 -1.62 12.47
C ARG A 192 -25.96 -1.76 13.52
N LYS A 193 -24.69 -1.51 13.16
CA LYS A 193 -23.57 -1.58 14.12
C LYS A 193 -23.66 -0.51 15.21
N ILE A 194 -24.04 0.72 14.88
CA ILE A 194 -24.20 1.81 15.86
C ILE A 194 -25.32 1.48 16.85
N ASN A 195 -26.47 0.98 16.36
CA ASN A 195 -27.59 0.58 17.22
C ASN A 195 -27.20 -0.56 18.17
N TYR A 196 -26.47 -1.56 17.67
CA TYR A 196 -25.96 -2.65 18.50
C TYR A 196 -24.98 -2.16 19.59
N ALA A 197 -24.09 -1.23 19.25
CA ALA A 197 -23.16 -0.64 20.21
C ALA A 197 -23.85 0.27 21.24
N ALA A 198 -24.95 0.92 20.86
CA ALA A 198 -25.76 1.79 21.71
C ALA A 198 -26.55 1.01 22.78
N ASP A 199 -27.13 -0.14 22.45
CA ASP A 199 -27.87 -0.98 23.41
C ASP A 199 -26.99 -1.51 24.56
N HIS A 200 -25.67 -1.59 24.34
CA HIS A 200 -24.69 -2.00 25.37
C HIS A 200 -24.18 -0.85 26.25
N LYS A 201 -24.51 0.42 25.93
CA LYS A 201 -24.15 1.63 26.70
C LYS A 201 -25.36 2.57 26.82
N ARG A 202 -26.24 2.28 27.78
CA ARG A 202 -27.57 2.88 28.02
C ARG A 202 -27.67 4.42 28.03
N ASP A 203 -26.57 5.16 28.24
CA ASP A 203 -26.60 6.62 28.38
C ASP A 203 -26.14 7.38 27.10
N VAL A 204 -25.45 6.69 26.19
CA VAL A 204 -24.89 7.30 24.96
C VAL A 204 -25.74 6.97 23.73
N GLY A 205 -26.59 5.93 23.84
CA GLY A 205 -27.50 5.52 22.78
C GLY A 205 -28.54 6.60 22.42
N ASP A 206 -29.03 7.35 23.40
CA ASP A 206 -30.04 8.38 23.17
C ASP A 206 -29.46 9.63 22.47
N ILE A 207 -28.22 10.03 22.80
CA ILE A 207 -27.53 11.15 22.12
C ILE A 207 -27.23 10.80 20.66
N LEU A 208 -26.75 9.59 20.39
CA LEU A 208 -26.49 9.14 19.02
C LEU A 208 -27.79 8.97 18.21
N ARG A 209 -28.88 8.48 18.82
CA ARG A 209 -30.20 8.42 18.19
C ARG A 209 -30.74 9.81 17.84
N LEU A 210 -30.60 10.79 18.74
CA LEU A 210 -31.04 12.18 18.51
C LEU A 210 -30.22 12.88 17.42
N PHE A 211 -28.88 12.79 17.47
CA PHE A 211 -28.02 13.36 16.43
C PHE A 211 -28.27 12.74 15.05
N TRP A 212 -28.56 11.43 15.00
CA TRP A 212 -28.81 10.73 13.74
C TRP A 212 -30.17 11.06 13.12
N VAL A 213 -31.22 11.22 13.94
CA VAL A 213 -32.53 11.71 13.48
C VAL A 213 -32.40 13.15 12.98
N HIS A 214 -31.60 14.00 13.63
CA HIS A 214 -31.43 15.38 13.19
C HIS A 214 -30.67 15.52 11.87
N MET A 215 -29.67 14.66 11.61
CA MET A 215 -28.84 14.69 10.38
C MET A 215 -29.49 14.05 9.14
N ASN A 216 -30.60 13.30 9.27
CA ASN A 216 -31.31 12.69 8.13
C ASN A 216 -32.67 13.34 7.81
N TYR A 217 -33.13 14.31 8.61
CA TYR A 217 -34.41 15.01 8.45
C TYR A 217 -34.26 16.51 8.13
N CYS A 218 -33.06 16.97 7.76
CA CYS A 218 -32.80 18.28 7.14
C CYS A 218 -32.12 18.06 5.79
#